data_AF-A0AAD5SEN7-F1
#
_entry.id   AF-A0AAD5SEN7-F1
#
_cell.length_a   1.000
_cell.length_b   1.000
_cell.length_c   1.000
_cell.angle_alpha   90.00
_cell.angle_beta   90.00
_cell.angle_gamma   90.00
#
_symmetry.space_group_name_H-M   'P 1'
#
loop_
_entity.id
_entity.type
_entity.pdbx_description
1 polymer ?
#
loop_
_entity_poly.entity_id
_entity_poly.type
_entity_poly.pdbx_seq_one_letter_code
_entity_poly.pdbx_strand_id
1 'polypeptide(L)'
;MTDKSTGSEDYDEHLVRIGAGTFAAVYVTPEIVGNFAPPGVNKCLFLGKLFIARLLLGRVDDAERSAPRQFFSVYNFPLTAAKCQTIGLPVIDIAKEMGRAYAALHMIAEVDGRDVKFVIGGTGRRSNGVGFGVGTQMTSQRLALALIDFDQVQRWSKQMDDIDELVSAFLDVENEAYAPRPHQGDTDGQQSELYNAFKAAYLGACAEVGSEEAQLGLAFVASLETSYQNV
;
A
#
# COMPACT_ATOMS: atom_id res chain seq x y z
N MET A 1 28.70 -25.14 -38.62
CA MET A 1 27.62 -24.19 -38.98
C MET A 1 26.79 -24.03 -37.72
N THR A 2 26.89 -22.84 -37.13
CA THR A 2 26.53 -22.47 -35.75
C THR A 2 25.03 -22.28 -35.56
N ASP A 3 24.54 -22.83 -34.44
CA ASP A 3 23.64 -22.24 -33.44
C ASP A 3 22.54 -21.26 -33.88
N LYS A 4 21.29 -21.62 -33.55
CA LYS A 4 20.31 -20.71 -32.93
C LYS A 4 19.39 -21.51 -32.01
N SER A 5 19.90 -21.80 -30.82
CA SER A 5 19.10 -21.99 -29.61
C SER A 5 18.39 -20.66 -29.30
N THR A 6 17.06 -20.64 -29.43
CA THR A 6 16.25 -19.55 -28.88
C THR A 6 16.01 -19.86 -27.42
N GLY A 7 16.88 -19.33 -26.55
CA GLY A 7 16.64 -19.30 -25.11
C GLY A 7 15.42 -18.43 -24.83
N SER A 8 14.33 -19.06 -24.40
CA SER A 8 13.35 -18.39 -23.54
C SER A 8 13.93 -18.46 -22.13
N GLU A 9 14.51 -17.37 -21.67
CA GLU A 9 14.82 -17.19 -20.26
C GLU A 9 13.50 -17.25 -19.49
N ASP A 10 13.33 -18.35 -18.74
CA ASP A 10 12.35 -18.45 -17.66
C ASP A 10 12.74 -17.39 -16.62
N TYR A 11 12.12 -16.22 -16.70
CA TYR A 11 12.03 -15.33 -15.55
C TYR A 11 11.01 -15.98 -14.63
N ASP A 12 11.51 -16.72 -13.65
CA ASP A 12 10.74 -17.24 -12.52
C ASP A 12 10.18 -16.03 -11.75
N GLU A 13 8.99 -15.56 -12.17
CA GLU A 13 8.25 -14.52 -11.49
C GLU A 13 7.84 -15.07 -10.11
N HIS A 14 8.70 -14.86 -9.12
CA HIS A 14 8.37 -15.01 -7.70
C HIS A 14 7.31 -13.98 -7.29
N LEU A 15 6.10 -14.14 -7.80
CA LEU A 15 4.90 -13.48 -7.32
C LEU A 15 4.59 -14.06 -5.93
N VAL A 16 5.00 -13.33 -4.89
CA VAL A 16 4.62 -13.61 -3.51
C VAL A 16 3.09 -13.57 -3.44
N ARG A 17 2.48 -14.75 -3.24
CA ARG A 17 1.03 -14.86 -3.03
C ARG A 17 0.68 -14.28 -1.67
N ILE A 18 -0.12 -13.22 -1.68
CA ILE A 18 -0.63 -12.60 -0.47
C ILE A 18 -2.13 -12.94 -0.27
N GLY A 19 -2.54 -13.14 0.98
CA GLY A 19 -3.57 -14.10 1.42
C GLY A 19 -5.05 -13.86 1.03
N ALA A 20 -5.89 -14.83 1.39
CA ALA A 20 -7.31 -14.92 1.01
C ALA A 20 -8.24 -14.26 2.06
N GLY A 21 -8.85 -13.14 1.69
CA GLY A 21 -10.00 -12.53 2.37
C GLY A 21 -11.25 -12.54 1.48
N THR A 22 -12.44 -12.60 2.08
CA THR A 22 -13.72 -12.53 1.36
C THR A 22 -14.18 -11.07 1.34
N PHE A 23 -14.35 -10.46 0.17
CA PHE A 23 -14.73 -9.04 0.04
C PHE A 23 -16.02 -8.87 -0.77
N ALA A 24 -16.87 -7.94 -0.35
CA ALA A 24 -17.91 -7.38 -1.22
C ALA A 24 -17.26 -6.53 -2.31
N ALA A 25 -17.70 -6.64 -3.56
CA ALA A 25 -17.11 -5.90 -4.67
C ALA A 25 -17.39 -4.38 -4.52
N VAL A 26 -16.37 -3.60 -4.14
CA VAL A 26 -16.44 -2.14 -4.08
C VAL A 26 -16.03 -1.56 -5.44
N TYR A 27 -16.91 -0.74 -6.03
CA TYR A 27 -16.62 -0.01 -7.26
C TYR A 27 -15.87 1.29 -6.93
N VAL A 28 -14.55 1.22 -6.79
CA VAL A 28 -13.76 2.33 -6.23
C VAL A 28 -13.91 3.63 -7.03
N THR A 29 -13.93 3.62 -8.37
CA THR A 29 -14.11 4.88 -9.13
C THR A 29 -15.50 5.50 -8.96
N PRO A 30 -16.62 4.75 -9.17
CA PRO A 30 -17.95 5.25 -8.84
C PRO A 30 -18.09 5.73 -7.39
N GLU A 31 -17.50 5.04 -6.42
CA GLU A 31 -17.57 5.45 -5.01
C GLU A 31 -16.76 6.72 -4.74
N ILE A 32 -15.55 6.87 -5.30
CA ILE A 32 -14.77 8.11 -5.20
C ILE A 32 -15.53 9.29 -5.81
N VAL A 33 -16.12 9.10 -7.00
CA VAL A 33 -16.91 10.14 -7.67
C VAL A 33 -18.22 10.41 -6.95
N GLY A 34 -18.84 9.36 -6.38
CA GLY A 34 -20.09 9.42 -5.65
C GLY A 34 -19.98 10.26 -4.38
N ASN A 35 -18.94 9.99 -3.59
CA ASN A 35 -18.74 10.54 -2.26
C ASN A 35 -17.89 11.82 -2.23
N PHE A 36 -16.95 12.00 -3.16
CA PHE A 36 -15.94 13.07 -3.07
C PHE A 36 -15.93 14.08 -4.23
N ALA A 37 -16.70 13.87 -5.30
CA ALA A 37 -16.77 14.85 -6.38
C ALA A 37 -17.56 16.10 -5.94
N PRO A 38 -17.07 17.33 -6.20
CA PRO A 38 -17.79 18.55 -5.89
C PRO A 38 -19.19 18.61 -6.54
N PRO A 39 -20.15 19.32 -5.93
CA PRO A 39 -21.44 19.60 -6.55
C PRO A 39 -21.25 20.27 -7.92
N GLY A 40 -21.94 19.78 -8.95
CA GLY A 40 -21.86 20.31 -10.32
C GLY A 40 -20.86 19.61 -11.25
N VAL A 41 -20.02 18.70 -10.74
CA VAL A 41 -19.18 17.85 -11.59
C VAL A 41 -20.05 16.85 -12.35
N ASN A 42 -19.92 16.81 -13.68
CA ASN A 42 -20.58 15.80 -14.50
C ASN A 42 -19.94 14.42 -14.25
N LYS A 43 -20.59 13.62 -13.39
CA LYS A 43 -20.13 12.29 -12.98
C LYS A 43 -19.97 11.32 -14.16
N CYS A 44 -20.68 11.53 -15.26
CA CYS A 44 -20.54 10.72 -16.47
C CYS A 44 -19.15 10.85 -17.12
N LEU A 45 -18.39 11.92 -16.84
CA LEU A 45 -17.02 12.11 -17.35
C LEU A 45 -16.01 11.08 -16.82
N PHE A 46 -16.39 10.29 -15.81
CA PHE A 46 -15.52 9.30 -15.16
C PHE A 46 -15.93 7.86 -15.48
N LEU A 47 -17.05 7.66 -16.18
CA LEU A 47 -17.52 6.33 -16.59
C LEU A 47 -16.52 5.69 -17.57
N GLY A 48 -16.06 4.48 -17.24
CA GLY A 48 -15.16 3.70 -18.09
C GLY A 48 -13.72 4.21 -18.18
N LYS A 49 -13.34 5.22 -17.40
CA LYS A 49 -11.94 5.67 -17.29
C LYS A 49 -11.16 4.76 -16.33
N LEU A 50 -9.91 4.49 -16.70
CA LEU A 50 -8.93 3.93 -15.76
C LEU A 50 -8.74 4.91 -14.60
N PHE A 51 -8.55 4.37 -13.41
CA PHE A 51 -8.23 5.14 -12.23
C PHE A 51 -7.00 4.55 -11.54
N ILE A 52 -6.24 5.42 -10.90
CA ILE A 52 -5.14 5.09 -10.00
C ILE A 52 -5.31 6.04 -8.82
N ALA A 53 -5.53 5.49 -7.63
CA ALA A 53 -5.67 6.26 -6.40
C ALA A 53 -4.53 5.88 -5.43
N ARG A 54 -3.92 6.88 -4.80
CA ARG A 54 -2.82 6.69 -3.84
C ARG A 54 -3.37 6.41 -2.47
N LEU A 55 -2.91 5.34 -1.83
CA LEU A 55 -3.30 4.95 -0.48
C LEU A 55 -2.40 5.65 0.54
N LEU A 56 -2.99 6.51 1.37
CA LEU A 56 -2.29 7.31 2.38
C LEU A 56 -2.77 6.89 3.77
N LEU A 57 -2.49 5.64 4.15
CA LEU A 57 -3.00 5.07 5.41
C LEU A 57 -2.23 5.54 6.64
N GLY A 58 -1.00 6.05 6.49
CA GLY A 58 -0.27 6.70 7.59
C GLY A 58 -0.59 8.18 7.76
N ARG A 59 -1.53 8.71 6.96
CA ARG A 59 -1.89 10.11 6.97
C ARG A 59 -3.21 10.33 7.70
N VAL A 60 -3.18 11.22 8.70
CA VAL A 60 -4.39 11.71 9.35
C VAL A 60 -5.05 12.77 8.46
N ASP A 61 -6.38 12.72 8.34
CA ASP A 61 -7.14 13.72 7.59
C ASP A 61 -7.22 15.03 8.39
N ASP A 62 -6.45 16.04 7.96
CA ASP A 62 -6.64 17.40 8.46
C ASP A 62 -7.81 18.08 7.73
N ALA A 63 -8.72 18.69 8.49
CA ALA A 63 -9.87 19.41 7.95
C ALA A 63 -9.48 20.51 6.94
N GLU A 64 -8.34 21.18 7.14
CA GLU A 64 -7.83 22.21 6.22
C GLU A 64 -7.30 21.65 4.89
N ARG A 65 -6.69 20.46 4.89
CA ARG A 65 -6.19 19.79 3.67
C ARG A 65 -7.27 19.02 2.93
N SER A 66 -8.41 18.78 3.59
CA SER A 66 -9.60 18.11 3.05
C SER A 66 -10.55 19.06 2.33
N ALA A 67 -10.26 20.38 2.30
CA ALA A 67 -11.06 21.37 1.59
C ALA A 67 -11.22 20.99 0.09
N PRO A 68 -12.40 21.19 -0.52
CA PRO A 68 -12.62 20.88 -1.92
C PRO A 68 -11.61 21.64 -2.78
N ARG A 69 -10.68 20.91 -3.42
CA ARG A 69 -9.80 21.51 -4.40
C ARG A 69 -10.66 22.03 -5.56
N GLN A 70 -10.29 23.18 -6.12
CA GLN A 70 -10.93 23.74 -7.32
C GLN A 70 -10.95 22.77 -8.51
N PHE A 71 -10.12 21.71 -8.46
CA PHE A 71 -10.02 20.64 -9.45
C PHE A 71 -10.21 19.28 -8.78
N PHE A 72 -11.10 18.45 -9.34
CA PHE A 72 -11.32 17.06 -8.94
C PHE A 72 -10.76 16.10 -9.99
N SER A 73 -9.89 15.18 -9.57
CA SER A 73 -9.30 14.15 -10.43
C SER A 73 -9.39 12.79 -9.76
N VAL A 74 -9.86 11.79 -10.50
CA VAL A 74 -9.79 10.37 -10.09
C VAL A 74 -8.40 9.77 -10.35
N TYR A 75 -7.58 10.46 -11.13
CA TYR A 75 -6.17 10.12 -11.32
C TYR A 75 -5.36 10.75 -10.19
N ASN A 76 -4.54 9.94 -9.53
CA ASN A 76 -3.75 10.33 -8.37
C ASN A 76 -4.58 10.76 -7.15
N PHE A 77 -5.81 10.26 -7.03
CA PHE A 77 -6.72 10.64 -5.94
C PHE A 77 -6.17 10.14 -4.59
N PRO A 78 -6.00 11.00 -3.57
CA PRO A 78 -5.51 10.60 -2.26
C PRO A 78 -6.61 9.92 -1.44
N LEU A 79 -6.41 8.63 -1.15
CA LEU A 79 -7.25 7.78 -0.32
C LEU A 79 -6.61 7.60 1.07
N THR A 80 -7.01 8.46 2.00
CA THR A 80 -6.73 8.31 3.43
C THR A 80 -7.55 7.18 4.05
N ALA A 81 -7.22 6.77 5.27
CA ALA A 81 -7.97 5.75 6.01
C ALA A 81 -9.48 6.05 6.08
N ALA A 82 -9.87 7.28 6.46
CA ALA A 82 -11.28 7.66 6.56
C ALA A 82 -12.00 7.64 5.20
N LYS A 83 -11.33 8.09 4.12
CA LYS A 83 -11.89 8.00 2.77
C LYS A 83 -12.07 6.56 2.32
N CYS A 84 -11.08 5.70 2.57
CA CYS A 84 -11.18 4.27 2.29
C CYS A 84 -12.37 3.64 3.01
N GLN A 85 -12.56 3.94 4.30
CA GLN A 85 -13.71 3.47 5.06
C GLN A 85 -15.05 3.98 4.50
N THR A 86 -15.10 5.26 4.11
CA THR A 86 -16.29 5.89 3.51
C THR A 86 -16.75 5.12 2.26
N ILE A 87 -15.80 4.64 1.45
CA ILE A 87 -16.09 3.87 0.24
C ILE A 87 -16.08 2.34 0.46
N GLY A 88 -15.98 1.89 1.71
CA GLY A 88 -16.04 0.46 2.06
C GLY A 88 -14.79 -0.37 1.73
N LEU A 89 -13.63 0.26 1.55
CA LEU A 89 -12.37 -0.47 1.35
C LEU A 89 -11.91 -1.16 2.65
N PRO A 90 -11.33 -2.37 2.56
CA PRO A 90 -10.89 -3.15 3.71
C PRO A 90 -9.54 -2.64 4.24
N VAL A 91 -9.54 -1.49 4.90
CA VAL A 91 -8.32 -0.78 5.33
C VAL A 91 -7.38 -1.62 6.20
N ILE A 92 -7.91 -2.50 7.05
CA ILE A 92 -7.11 -3.40 7.89
C ILE A 92 -6.35 -4.43 7.04
N ASP A 93 -6.99 -5.01 6.04
CA ASP A 93 -6.31 -5.98 5.18
C ASP A 93 -5.30 -5.26 4.28
N ILE A 94 -5.63 -4.08 3.75
CA ILE A 94 -4.67 -3.25 3.01
C ILE A 94 -3.44 -2.92 3.87
N ALA A 95 -3.62 -2.59 5.16
CA ALA A 95 -2.52 -2.34 6.07
C ALA A 95 -1.63 -3.58 6.27
N LYS A 96 -2.22 -4.78 6.39
CA LYS A 96 -1.45 -6.04 6.46
C LYS A 96 -0.64 -6.27 5.17
N GLU A 97 -1.25 -6.03 4.02
CA GLU A 97 -0.60 -6.17 2.71
C GLU A 97 0.58 -5.20 2.56
N MET A 98 0.43 -3.95 3.01
CA MET A 98 1.53 -2.99 3.09
C MET A 98 2.66 -3.50 3.99
N GLY A 99 2.34 -4.09 5.14
CA GLY A 99 3.33 -4.67 6.05
C GLY A 99 4.14 -5.79 5.39
N ARG A 100 3.45 -6.71 4.69
CA ARG A 100 4.12 -7.79 3.95
C ARG A 100 4.96 -7.26 2.79
N ALA A 101 4.48 -6.25 2.08
CA ALA A 101 5.23 -5.61 0.99
C ALA A 101 6.52 -4.96 1.49
N TYR A 102 6.48 -4.22 2.61
CA TYR A 102 7.68 -3.67 3.22
C TYR A 102 8.65 -4.74 3.72
N ALA A 103 8.15 -5.83 4.31
CA ALA A 103 9.00 -6.95 4.69
C ALA A 103 9.70 -7.56 3.46
N ALA A 104 9.01 -7.69 2.32
CA ALA A 104 9.62 -8.15 1.08
C ALA A 104 10.68 -7.16 0.55
N LEU A 105 10.41 -5.86 0.58
CA LEU A 105 11.39 -4.83 0.20
C LEU A 105 12.66 -4.92 1.04
N HIS A 106 12.51 -4.93 2.36
CA HIS A 106 13.63 -4.92 3.28
C HIS A 106 14.40 -6.24 3.23
N MET A 107 13.69 -7.38 3.31
CA MET A 107 14.33 -8.67 3.60
C MET A 107 14.69 -9.48 2.36
N ILE A 108 13.92 -9.36 1.28
CA ILE A 108 14.08 -10.15 0.05
C ILE A 108 14.74 -9.31 -1.05
N ALA A 109 14.24 -8.11 -1.29
CA ALA A 109 14.79 -7.22 -2.31
C ALA A 109 16.00 -6.42 -1.82
N GLU A 110 16.26 -6.42 -0.50
CA GLU A 110 17.39 -5.75 0.14
C GLU A 110 17.43 -4.24 -0.16
N VAL A 111 16.25 -3.61 -0.15
CA VAL A 111 16.09 -2.18 -0.39
C VAL A 111 15.31 -1.47 0.71
N ASP A 112 15.55 -0.17 0.86
CA ASP A 112 14.99 0.67 1.94
C ASP A 112 13.52 1.08 1.74
N GLY A 113 12.97 0.86 0.54
CA GLY A 113 11.59 1.22 0.23
C GLY A 113 11.32 2.74 0.26
N ARG A 114 12.34 3.57 0.04
CA ARG A 114 12.19 5.03 0.01
C ARG A 114 11.29 5.50 -1.13
N ASP A 115 10.36 6.41 -0.79
CA ASP A 115 9.32 7.00 -1.67
C ASP A 115 8.47 6.01 -2.48
N VAL A 116 8.41 4.72 -2.10
CA VAL A 116 7.50 3.77 -2.76
C VAL A 116 6.05 4.16 -2.52
N LYS A 117 5.23 4.11 -3.57
CA LYS A 117 3.84 4.58 -3.54
C LYS A 117 2.89 3.41 -3.66
N PHE A 118 2.04 3.25 -2.65
CA PHE A 118 0.95 2.28 -2.70
C PHE A 118 -0.23 2.88 -3.45
N VAL A 119 -0.67 2.19 -4.49
CA VAL A 119 -1.83 2.59 -5.29
C VAL A 119 -2.83 1.47 -5.39
N ILE A 120 -4.11 1.85 -5.44
CA ILE A 120 -5.19 0.95 -5.81
C ILE A 120 -5.68 1.31 -7.20
N GLY A 121 -5.74 0.30 -8.06
CA GLY A 121 -6.17 0.43 -9.43
C GLY A 121 -7.14 -0.69 -9.82
N GLY A 122 -7.92 -0.42 -10.85
CA GLY A 122 -8.86 -1.38 -11.41
C GLY A 122 -9.38 -0.92 -12.76
N THR A 123 -9.77 -1.85 -13.61
CA THR A 123 -10.15 -1.51 -14.99
C THR A 123 -11.56 -0.94 -15.13
N GLY A 124 -12.30 -0.73 -14.04
CA GLY A 124 -13.71 -0.31 -14.11
C GLY A 124 -14.64 -1.33 -14.79
N ARG A 125 -14.08 -2.38 -15.42
CA ARG A 125 -14.74 -3.42 -16.19
C ARG A 125 -14.61 -4.75 -15.45
N ARG A 126 -15.61 -5.61 -15.61
CA ARG A 126 -15.55 -7.02 -15.20
C ARG A 126 -14.40 -7.67 -15.98
N SER A 127 -13.28 -7.97 -15.32
CA SER A 127 -12.14 -8.64 -15.94
C SER A 127 -11.89 -10.00 -15.28
N ASN A 128 -11.55 -11.00 -16.09
CA ASN A 128 -11.21 -12.36 -15.64
C ASN A 128 -9.72 -12.50 -15.21
N GLY A 129 -8.94 -11.41 -15.16
CA GLY A 129 -7.48 -11.44 -14.92
C GLY A 129 -7.11 -11.39 -13.43
N VAL A 130 -6.06 -12.11 -13.00
CA VAL A 130 -5.70 -12.42 -11.59
C VAL A 130 -5.42 -11.16 -10.77
N GLY A 131 -6.06 -11.07 -9.59
CA GLY A 131 -6.03 -9.96 -8.64
C GLY A 131 -6.98 -10.29 -7.48
N PHE A 132 -6.83 -9.60 -6.35
CA PHE A 132 -7.43 -9.99 -5.06
C PHE A 132 -8.92 -10.34 -5.19
N GLY A 133 -9.24 -11.61 -4.90
CA GLY A 133 -10.59 -12.18 -4.97
C GLY A 133 -10.56 -13.69 -5.21
N VAL A 134 -10.66 -14.47 -4.12
CA VAL A 134 -11.11 -15.87 -4.16
C VAL A 134 -12.53 -15.87 -3.61
N GLY A 135 -13.52 -16.08 -4.48
CA GLY A 135 -14.93 -16.18 -4.11
C GLY A 135 -15.84 -16.23 -5.33
N THR A 136 -16.64 -17.29 -5.43
CA THR A 136 -17.36 -17.72 -6.62
C THR A 136 -18.43 -16.75 -7.10
N GLN A 137 -18.59 -16.70 -8.44
CA GLN A 137 -19.67 -16.09 -9.22
C GLN A 137 -19.31 -14.76 -9.91
N MET A 138 -19.68 -14.70 -11.19
CA MET A 138 -19.26 -13.71 -12.19
C MET A 138 -19.66 -12.25 -11.84
N THR A 139 -18.95 -11.55 -10.96
CA THR A 139 -19.15 -10.10 -10.73
C THR A 139 -17.93 -9.33 -10.19
N SER A 140 -16.84 -9.98 -9.79
CA SER A 140 -15.78 -9.29 -9.03
C SER A 140 -14.91 -8.37 -9.90
N GLN A 141 -14.96 -7.05 -9.67
CA GLN A 141 -13.77 -6.23 -9.93
C GLN A 141 -12.66 -6.74 -9.00
N ARG A 142 -11.52 -7.11 -9.56
CA ARG A 142 -10.33 -7.42 -8.78
C ARG A 142 -9.62 -6.10 -8.50
N LEU A 143 -9.61 -5.71 -7.22
CA LEU A 143 -8.81 -4.58 -6.77
C LEU A 143 -7.35 -5.02 -6.80
N ALA A 144 -6.51 -4.27 -7.50
CA ALA A 144 -5.08 -4.47 -7.49
C ALA A 144 -4.47 -3.44 -6.54
N LEU A 145 -3.90 -3.92 -5.43
CA LEU A 145 -2.91 -3.17 -4.69
C LEU A 145 -1.60 -3.28 -5.46
N ALA A 146 -1.06 -2.16 -5.89
CA ALA A 146 0.21 -2.10 -6.58
C ALA A 146 1.16 -1.16 -5.83
N LEU A 147 2.45 -1.47 -5.93
CA LEU A 147 3.53 -0.64 -5.45
C LEU A 147 4.24 -0.05 -6.67
N ILE A 148 4.45 1.26 -6.70
CA ILE A 148 5.08 1.99 -7.80
C ILE A 148 6.11 2.99 -7.26
N ASP A 149 6.81 3.66 -8.17
CA ASP A 149 7.80 4.70 -7.87
C ASP A 149 8.99 4.16 -7.04
N PHE A 150 9.87 3.42 -7.72
CA PHE A 150 11.08 2.84 -7.14
C PHE A 150 12.34 3.67 -7.46
N ASP A 151 12.18 4.90 -7.93
CA ASP A 151 13.28 5.74 -8.43
C ASP A 151 14.20 6.26 -7.32
N GLN A 152 13.69 6.41 -6.09
CA GLN A 152 14.44 6.85 -4.91
C GLN A 152 14.92 5.71 -4.01
N VAL A 153 14.56 4.46 -4.34
CA VAL A 153 14.84 3.28 -3.53
C VAL A 153 16.34 2.97 -3.55
N GLN A 154 16.90 2.72 -2.37
CA GLN A 154 18.32 2.41 -2.20
C GLN A 154 18.51 1.02 -1.63
N ARG A 155 19.65 0.39 -1.92
CA ARG A 155 20.04 -0.83 -1.21
C ARG A 155 20.38 -0.50 0.23
N TRP A 156 20.06 -1.41 1.14
CA TRP A 156 20.53 -1.36 2.53
C TRP A 156 21.26 -2.67 2.87
N SER A 157 22.10 -2.66 3.90
CA SER A 157 23.08 -3.74 4.13
C SER A 157 22.53 -4.98 4.86
N LYS A 158 21.27 -4.95 5.31
CA LYS A 158 20.70 -5.92 6.26
C LYS A 158 21.52 -6.06 7.55
N GLN A 159 22.27 -5.03 7.95
CA GLN A 159 22.98 -4.99 9.22
C GLN A 159 22.19 -4.20 10.26
N MET A 160 22.41 -4.54 11.53
CA MET A 160 21.76 -3.87 12.66
C MET A 160 22.13 -2.38 12.74
N ASP A 161 23.35 -2.03 12.33
CA ASP A 161 23.86 -0.66 12.37
C ASP A 161 23.12 0.27 11.39
N ASP A 162 22.49 -0.28 10.34
CA ASP A 162 21.82 0.48 9.28
C ASP A 162 20.29 0.61 9.51
N ILE A 163 19.79 0.18 10.68
CA ILE A 163 18.35 0.19 10.98
C ILE A 163 17.80 1.62 11.04
N ASP A 164 18.60 2.57 11.53
CA ASP A 164 18.15 3.96 11.67
C ASP A 164 18.02 4.65 10.30
N GLU A 165 18.90 4.34 9.33
CA GLU A 165 18.71 4.77 7.93
C GLU A 165 17.44 4.16 7.32
N LEU A 166 17.15 2.89 7.61
CA LEU A 166 15.95 2.21 7.15
C LEU A 166 14.67 2.87 7.72
N VAL A 167 14.68 3.21 9.01
CA VAL A 167 13.59 3.97 9.65
C VAL A 167 13.49 5.37 9.05
N SER A 168 14.60 6.04 8.77
CA SER A 168 14.61 7.36 8.13
C SER A 168 13.96 7.32 6.74
N ALA A 169 14.26 6.32 5.92
CA ALA A 169 13.63 6.12 4.61
C ALA A 169 12.10 5.89 4.71
N PHE A 170 11.65 5.15 5.74
CA PHE A 170 10.24 4.92 5.99
C PHE A 170 9.50 6.17 6.50
N LEU A 171 10.13 6.93 7.40
CA LEU A 171 9.56 8.11 8.04
C LEU A 171 9.70 9.41 7.24
N ASP A 172 10.44 9.39 6.13
CA ASP A 172 10.74 10.56 5.31
C ASP A 172 9.53 11.51 5.22
N VAL A 173 9.79 12.79 5.48
CA VAL A 173 8.78 13.85 5.49
C VAL A 173 8.27 14.11 4.08
N GLU A 174 9.09 13.84 3.06
CA GLU A 174 8.68 13.95 1.65
C GLU A 174 7.80 12.78 1.21
N ASN A 175 7.91 11.63 1.88
CA ASN A 175 6.98 10.52 1.73
C ASN A 175 5.62 10.95 2.30
N GLU A 176 4.55 10.92 1.47
CA GLU A 176 3.20 11.38 1.83
C GLU A 176 2.49 10.56 2.94
N ALA A 177 3.24 9.74 3.69
CA ALA A 177 2.78 8.80 4.71
C ALA A 177 1.85 7.72 4.12
N TYR A 178 2.35 6.99 3.11
CA TYR A 178 1.59 5.92 2.45
C TYR A 178 1.22 4.78 3.41
N ALA A 179 2.20 4.21 4.11
CA ALA A 179 2.00 3.12 5.05
C ALA A 179 1.60 3.63 6.44
N PRO A 180 0.81 2.84 7.20
CA PRO A 180 0.48 3.15 8.59
C PRO A 180 1.73 3.45 9.43
N ARG A 181 1.67 4.52 10.22
CA ARG A 181 2.76 4.96 11.12
C ARG A 181 2.33 4.79 12.58
N PRO A 182 3.26 4.67 13.53
CA PRO A 182 2.92 4.77 14.94
C PRO A 182 2.12 6.07 15.16
N HIS A 183 1.12 6.07 16.05
CA HIS A 183 0.35 7.29 16.31
C HIS A 183 0.00 7.38 17.80
N GLN A 184 0.37 8.49 18.45
CA GLN A 184 0.12 8.69 19.88
C GLN A 184 -1.05 9.64 20.19
N GLY A 185 -1.57 10.35 19.19
CA GLY A 185 -2.71 11.27 19.30
C GLY A 185 -4.04 10.70 18.78
N ASP A 186 -4.10 9.39 18.58
CA ASP A 186 -5.19 8.71 17.91
C ASP A 186 -6.43 8.62 18.81
N THR A 187 -7.33 9.57 18.66
CA THR A 187 -8.48 9.74 19.56
C THR A 187 -9.56 8.69 19.35
N ASP A 188 -9.65 8.11 18.15
CA ASP A 188 -10.62 7.06 17.81
C ASP A 188 -9.99 5.65 17.72
N GLY A 189 -8.67 5.54 17.83
CA GLY A 189 -7.93 4.27 17.80
C GLY A 189 -7.71 3.69 16.40
N GLN A 190 -8.18 4.36 15.35
CA GLN A 190 -8.12 3.86 13.97
C GLN A 190 -6.69 3.75 13.46
N GLN A 191 -5.87 4.78 13.68
CA GLN A 191 -4.47 4.79 13.25
C GLN A 191 -3.65 3.72 13.98
N SER A 192 -3.95 3.52 15.25
CA SER A 192 -3.34 2.51 16.11
C SER A 192 -3.69 1.11 15.62
N GLU A 193 -4.94 0.86 15.25
CA GLU A 193 -5.38 -0.43 14.70
C GLU A 193 -4.70 -0.72 13.35
N LEU A 194 -4.64 0.27 12.45
CA LEU A 194 -3.95 0.15 11.17
C LEU A 194 -2.46 -0.13 11.34
N TYR A 195 -1.79 0.61 12.23
CA TYR A 195 -0.38 0.40 12.53
C TYR A 195 -0.13 -0.99 13.14
N ASN A 196 -0.97 -1.44 14.07
CA ASN A 196 -0.85 -2.77 14.67
C ASN A 196 -1.04 -3.89 13.64
N ALA A 197 -2.00 -3.74 12.70
CA ALA A 197 -2.21 -4.67 11.61
C ALA A 197 -1.01 -4.73 10.65
N PHE A 198 -0.49 -3.56 10.27
CA PHE A 198 0.74 -3.42 9.48
C PHE A 198 1.94 -4.10 10.17
N LYS A 199 2.20 -3.72 11.43
CA LYS A 199 3.30 -4.22 12.26
C LYS A 199 3.26 -5.72 12.41
N ALA A 200 2.10 -6.28 12.76
CA ALA A 200 1.95 -7.73 12.92
C ALA A 200 2.24 -8.48 11.61
N ALA A 201 1.76 -7.97 10.47
CA ALA A 201 1.99 -8.57 9.17
C ALA A 201 3.45 -8.42 8.69
N TYR A 202 4.07 -7.26 8.94
CA TYR A 202 5.49 -7.01 8.65
C TYR A 202 6.39 -7.98 9.44
N LEU A 203 6.20 -8.07 10.76
CA LEU A 203 6.99 -8.96 11.62
C LEU A 203 6.76 -10.44 11.26
N GLY A 204 5.51 -10.83 11.00
CA GLY A 204 5.18 -12.17 10.55
C GLY A 204 5.90 -12.53 9.24
N ALA A 205 5.87 -11.63 8.25
CA ALA A 205 6.55 -11.84 6.98
C ALA A 205 8.08 -11.87 7.13
N CYS A 206 8.67 -11.04 7.99
CA CYS A 206 10.11 -11.12 8.28
C CYS A 206 10.47 -12.50 8.87
N ALA A 207 9.66 -13.02 9.79
CA ALA A 207 9.86 -14.34 10.38
C ALA A 207 9.65 -15.51 9.40
N GLU A 208 8.79 -15.33 8.38
CA GLU A 208 8.64 -16.30 7.29
C GLU A 208 9.89 -16.38 6.40
N VAL A 209 10.70 -15.31 6.31
CA VAL A 209 11.97 -15.31 5.56
C VAL A 209 13.08 -16.03 6.33
N GLY A 210 13.26 -15.71 7.61
CA GLY A 210 14.32 -16.31 8.42
C GLY A 210 14.44 -15.73 9.83
N SER A 211 15.26 -16.38 10.67
CA SER A 211 15.46 -15.95 12.06
C SER A 211 16.27 -14.65 12.18
N GLU A 212 17.20 -14.40 11.25
CA GLU A 212 17.98 -13.16 11.21
C GLU A 212 17.09 -11.98 10.77
N GLU A 213 16.27 -12.19 9.72
CA GLU A 213 15.27 -11.24 9.24
C GLU A 213 14.22 -10.92 10.31
N ALA A 214 13.80 -11.91 11.10
CA ALA A 214 12.91 -11.68 12.24
C ALA A 214 13.53 -10.71 13.26
N GLN A 215 14.83 -10.84 13.54
CA GLN A 215 15.55 -9.95 14.47
C GLN A 215 15.68 -8.53 13.89
N LEU A 216 16.04 -8.41 12.62
CA LEU A 216 16.10 -7.12 11.91
C LEU A 216 14.73 -6.45 11.86
N GLY A 217 13.66 -7.23 11.61
CA GLY A 217 12.29 -6.74 11.60
C GLY A 217 11.86 -6.20 12.97
N LEU A 218 12.21 -6.91 14.06
CA LEU A 218 11.96 -6.44 15.42
C LEU A 218 12.74 -5.16 15.73
N ALA A 219 14.01 -5.09 15.33
CA ALA A 219 14.85 -3.91 15.52
C ALA A 219 14.30 -2.69 14.76
N PHE A 220 13.88 -2.88 13.51
CA PHE A 220 13.23 -1.84 12.70
C PHE A 220 11.97 -1.31 13.38
N VAL A 221 11.06 -2.18 13.82
CA VAL A 221 9.83 -1.75 14.50
C VAL A 221 10.14 -1.01 15.80
N ALA A 222 11.10 -1.50 16.59
CA ALA A 222 11.49 -0.84 17.84
C ALA A 222 12.10 0.55 17.60
N SER A 223 12.99 0.70 16.60
CA SER A 223 13.57 2.00 16.23
C SER A 223 12.51 2.93 15.64
N LEU A 224 11.58 2.41 14.82
CA LEU A 224 10.46 3.16 14.25
C LEU A 224 9.54 3.73 15.35
N GLU A 225 9.13 2.91 16.32
CA GLU A 225 8.29 3.34 17.44
C GLU A 225 9.00 4.36 18.35
N THR A 226 10.31 4.21 18.54
CA THR A 226 11.13 5.15 19.33
C THR A 226 11.31 6.48 18.59
N SER A 227 11.60 6.44 17.29
CA SER A 227 11.80 7.65 16.48
C SER A 227 10.53 8.48 16.38
N TYR A 228 9.37 7.82 16.27
CA TYR A 228 8.08 8.52 16.18
C TYR A 228 7.64 9.17 17.51
N GLN A 229 8.17 8.75 18.66
CA GLN A 229 7.91 9.42 19.94
C GLN A 229 8.58 10.80 20.05
N ASN A 230 9.56 11.08 19.18
CA ASN A 230 10.37 12.30 19.20
C ASN A 230 10.01 13.28 18.06
N VAL A 231 8.97 12.98 17.27
CA VAL A 231 8.44 13.81 16.17
C VAL A 231 7.12 14.44 16.60
#